data_AF-A0A9P9ERN0-F1
#
_entry.id   AF-A0A9P9ERN0-F1
#
_cell.length_a   1.000
_cell.length_b   1.000
_cell.length_c   1.000
_cell.angle_alpha   90.00
_cell.angle_beta   90.00
_cell.angle_gamma   90.00
#
_symmetry.space_group_name_H-M   'P 1'
#
loop_
_entity.id
_entity.type
_entity.pdbx_description
1 polymer ?
#
loop_
_entity_poly.entity_id
_entity_poly.type
_entity_poly.pdbx_seq_one_letter_code
_entity_poly.pdbx_strand_id
1 'polypeptide(L)'
;MDQYVKFDSETQPTEDPTKLITVRRDLHYLFDTCRFTFVPRQDTASQVLSLALNVFSPDDNPDLIPLYHNLSPAPLSGISIEHVFARFAWIIFSDKTMRSDQRSIK
;
A
#
# COMPACT_ATOMS: atom_id res chain seq x y z
N MET A 1 32.42 -13.56 -8.24
CA MET A 1 31.14 -13.04 -7.71
C MET A 1 30.44 -12.31 -8.86
N ASP A 2 30.33 -12.95 -10.02
CA ASP A 2 30.08 -12.24 -11.30
C ASP A 2 28.80 -12.76 -11.98
N GLN A 3 28.08 -13.66 -11.32
CA GLN A 3 26.95 -14.39 -11.89
C GLN A 3 25.58 -13.73 -11.59
N TYR A 4 25.55 -12.70 -10.75
CA TYR A 4 24.31 -11.99 -10.38
C TYR A 4 24.13 -10.64 -11.09
N VAL A 5 25.13 -10.14 -11.81
CA VAL A 5 25.02 -8.88 -12.56
C VAL A 5 24.69 -9.19 -14.01
N LYS A 6 23.48 -9.71 -14.24
CA LYS A 6 22.79 -9.45 -15.51
C LYS A 6 22.02 -8.16 -15.33
N PHE A 7 22.74 -7.06 -15.52
CA PHE A 7 22.13 -5.75 -15.59
C PHE A 7 21.58 -5.60 -17.01
N ASP A 8 20.39 -6.16 -17.23
CA ASP A 8 19.56 -5.71 -18.34
C ASP A 8 19.18 -4.27 -17.99
N SER A 9 20.01 -3.31 -18.42
CA SER A 9 19.78 -1.87 -18.27
C SER A 9 18.67 -1.39 -19.19
N GLU A 10 17.58 -2.12 -19.32
CA GLU A 10 16.35 -1.50 -19.75
C GLU A 10 15.84 -0.75 -18.52
N THR A 11 16.15 0.54 -18.47
CA THR A 11 15.38 1.47 -17.67
C THR A 11 13.93 1.29 -18.08
N GLN A 12 13.16 0.52 -17.32
CA GLN A 12 11.72 0.48 -17.52
C GLN A 12 11.24 1.93 -17.61
N PRO A 13 10.38 2.26 -18.58
CA PRO A 13 9.85 3.61 -18.68
C PRO A 13 9.31 4.01 -17.30
N THR A 14 9.72 5.19 -16.83
CA THR A 14 9.29 5.74 -15.54
C THR A 14 7.76 5.73 -15.43
N GLU A 15 7.10 5.91 -16.57
CA GLU A 15 5.66 5.81 -16.77
C GLU A 15 5.25 4.39 -17.16
N ASP A 16 5.18 3.49 -16.18
CA ASP A 16 4.57 2.18 -16.34
C ASP A 16 3.09 2.26 -15.90
N PRO A 17 2.12 2.11 -16.83
CA PRO A 17 0.70 2.25 -16.49
C PRO A 17 0.23 1.22 -15.46
N THR A 18 0.93 0.09 -15.32
CA THR A 18 0.61 -0.92 -14.31
C THR A 18 1.01 -0.51 -12.90
N LYS A 19 1.84 0.53 -12.77
CA LYS A 19 2.26 1.11 -11.49
C LYS A 19 1.48 2.39 -11.14
N LEU A 20 0.42 2.70 -11.90
CA LEU A 20 -0.44 3.85 -11.65
C LEU A 20 -1.76 3.39 -11.00
N ILE A 21 -2.09 3.99 -9.85
CA ILE A 21 -3.37 3.78 -9.18
C ILE A 21 -4.16 5.09 -9.23
N THR A 22 -5.31 5.07 -9.91
CA THR A 22 -6.21 6.21 -9.92
C THR A 22 -6.94 6.30 -8.59
N VAL A 23 -6.70 7.38 -7.85
CA VAL A 23 -7.39 7.71 -6.61
C VAL A 23 -8.18 9.00 -6.78
N ARG A 24 -9.23 9.19 -5.97
CA ARG A 24 -9.89 10.49 -5.92
C ARG A 24 -8.90 11.56 -5.48
N ARG A 25 -9.06 12.78 -6.01
CA ARG A 25 -8.14 13.90 -5.78
C ARG A 25 -7.90 14.19 -4.30
N ASP A 26 -8.94 14.07 -3.47
CA ASP A 26 -8.88 14.26 -2.02
C ASP A 26 -8.10 13.16 -1.28
N LEU A 27 -8.01 11.95 -1.87
CA LEU A 27 -7.31 10.81 -1.30
C LEU A 27 -5.85 10.70 -1.73
N HIS A 28 -5.44 11.43 -2.76
CA HIS A 28 -4.08 11.36 -3.29
C HIS A 28 -3.02 11.66 -2.22
N TYR A 29 -3.23 12.72 -1.44
CA TYR A 29 -2.32 13.09 -0.36
C TYR A 29 -2.25 12.00 0.74
N LEU A 30 -3.40 11.43 1.12
CA LEU A 30 -3.47 10.38 2.13
C LEU A 30 -2.79 9.09 1.65
N PHE A 31 -2.91 8.80 0.35
CA PHE A 31 -2.20 7.71 -0.28
C PHE A 31 -0.69 7.96 -0.25
N ASP A 32 -0.21 9.10 -0.77
CA ASP A 32 1.22 9.42 -0.84
C ASP A 32 1.90 9.43 0.54
N THR A 33 1.18 9.95 1.55
CA THR A 33 1.67 10.03 2.93
C THR A 33 1.46 8.75 3.74
N CYS A 34 1.12 7.64 3.08
CA CYS A 34 1.06 6.32 3.70
C CYS A 34 0.03 6.22 4.83
N ARG A 35 -1.10 6.92 4.71
CA ARG A 35 -2.17 6.97 5.74
C ARG A 35 -3.20 5.87 5.59
N PHE A 36 -3.32 5.29 4.40
CA PHE A 36 -4.13 4.10 4.17
C PHE A 36 -3.49 3.20 3.12
N THR A 37 -3.85 1.92 3.14
CA THR A 37 -3.44 0.91 2.16
C THR A 37 -4.61 0.05 1.71
N PHE A 38 -4.39 -0.77 0.70
CA PHE A 38 -5.26 -1.89 0.38
C PHE A 38 -4.83 -3.12 1.19
N VAL A 39 -5.79 -3.83 1.76
CA VAL A 39 -5.59 -5.11 2.46
C VAL A 39 -6.53 -6.16 1.88
N PRO A 40 -6.12 -7.44 1.83
CA PRO A 40 -7.02 -8.52 1.48
C PRO A 40 -8.11 -8.64 2.55
N ARG A 41 -9.36 -8.75 2.09
CA ARG A 41 -10.55 -8.97 2.90
C ARG A 41 -11.31 -10.16 2.33
N GLN A 42 -11.52 -11.16 3.18
CA GLN A 42 -12.36 -12.31 2.86
C GLN A 42 -13.78 -12.04 3.35
N ASP A 43 -14.75 -12.14 2.47
CA ASP A 43 -16.15 -12.21 2.88
C ASP A 43 -16.46 -13.62 3.40
N THR A 44 -16.86 -13.72 4.65
CA THR A 44 -17.14 -14.99 5.33
C THR A 44 -18.37 -15.70 4.77
N ALA A 45 -19.31 -14.96 4.17
CA ALA A 45 -20.53 -15.53 3.62
C ALA A 45 -20.30 -16.12 2.20
N SER A 46 -19.52 -15.42 1.37
CA SER A 46 -19.32 -15.78 -0.04
C SER A 46 -17.97 -16.45 -0.33
N GLN A 47 -17.06 -16.50 0.64
CA GLN A 47 -15.65 -16.93 0.48
C GLN A 47 -14.88 -16.17 -0.61
N VAL A 48 -15.40 -15.04 -1.06
CA VAL A 48 -14.75 -14.20 -2.07
C VAL A 48 -13.67 -13.36 -1.41
N LEU A 49 -12.48 -13.37 -2.01
CA LEU A 49 -11.38 -12.48 -1.66
C LEU A 49 -11.54 -11.16 -2.42
N SER A 50 -11.54 -10.07 -1.68
CA SER A 50 -11.60 -8.70 -2.19
C SER A 50 -10.52 -7.86 -1.53
N LEU A 51 -10.28 -6.67 -2.06
CA LEU A 51 -9.43 -5.68 -1.37
C LEU A 51 -10.32 -4.74 -0.57
N ALA A 52 -9.83 -4.27 0.56
CA ALA A 52 -10.44 -3.23 1.37
C ALA A 52 -9.41 -2.13 1.66
N LEU A 53 -9.88 -0.89 1.77
CA LEU A 53 -9.11 0.23 2.30
C LEU A 53 -8.94 0.04 3.81
N ASN A 54 -7.71 0.16 4.27
CA ASN A 54 -7.36 0.11 5.68
C ASN A 54 -6.55 1.34 6.05
N VAL A 55 -7.11 2.14 6.95
CA VAL A 55 -6.41 3.27 7.58
C VAL A 55 -5.35 2.74 8.53
N PHE A 56 -4.14 3.31 8.44
CA PHE A 56 -3.00 2.95 9.26
C PHE A 56 -2.75 4.04 10.32
N SER A 57 -2.29 3.65 11.51
CA SER A 57 -2.14 4.55 12.67
C SER A 57 -3.45 5.28 13.02
N PRO A 58 -4.51 4.55 13.44
CA PRO A 58 -5.82 5.12 13.77
C PRO A 58 -5.74 6.21 14.85
N ASP A 59 -4.80 6.09 15.79
CA ASP A 59 -4.62 7.06 16.87
C ASP A 59 -4.13 8.43 16.38
N ASP A 60 -3.32 8.44 15.31
CA ASP A 60 -2.83 9.68 14.69
C ASP A 60 -3.90 10.35 13.83
N ASN A 61 -4.89 9.58 13.33
CA ASN A 61 -5.87 10.05 12.35
C ASN A 61 -7.26 9.43 12.61
N PRO A 62 -7.89 9.70 13.77
CA PRO A 62 -9.15 9.06 14.17
C PRO A 62 -10.29 9.41 13.19
N ASP A 63 -10.25 10.60 12.59
CA ASP A 63 -11.26 11.08 11.65
C ASP A 63 -11.29 10.30 10.33
N LEU A 64 -10.18 9.64 9.96
CA LEU A 64 -10.12 8.84 8.74
C LEU A 64 -10.80 7.48 8.91
N ILE A 65 -10.89 6.97 10.12
CA ILE A 65 -11.47 5.66 10.42
C ILE A 65 -12.93 5.54 9.95
N PRO A 66 -13.85 6.43 10.37
CA PRO A 66 -15.24 6.33 9.92
C PRO A 66 -15.41 6.56 8.42
N LEU A 67 -14.45 7.23 7.77
CA LEU A 67 -14.55 7.60 6.37
C LEU A 67 -13.95 6.58 5.41
N TYR A 68 -12.90 5.87 5.82
CA TYR A 68 -12.06 5.10 4.89
C TYR A 68 -11.63 3.72 5.39
N HIS A 69 -11.94 3.35 6.63
CA HIS A 69 -11.55 2.04 7.17
C HIS A 69 -12.54 0.93 6.77
N ASN A 70 -12.02 -0.22 6.36
CA ASN A 70 -12.77 -1.40 5.89
C ASN A 70 -13.72 -1.14 4.71
N LEU A 71 -13.48 -0.09 3.91
CA LEU A 71 -14.28 0.19 2.72
C LEU A 71 -13.78 -0.59 1.51
N SER A 72 -14.71 -1.12 0.71
CA SER A 72 -14.37 -1.70 -0.58
C SER A 72 -13.98 -0.58 -1.56
N PRO A 73 -12.79 -0.64 -2.19
CA PRO A 73 -12.40 0.32 -3.19
C PRO A 73 -13.20 0.11 -4.48
N ALA A 74 -13.14 1.10 -5.37
CA ALA A 74 -13.51 0.88 -6.76
C ALA A 74 -12.66 -0.26 -7.35
N PRO A 75 -13.18 -1.02 -8.34
CA PRO A 75 -12.43 -2.09 -8.97
C PRO A 75 -11.05 -1.63 -9.44
N LEU A 76 -10.00 -2.23 -8.89
CA LEU A 76 -8.62 -2.00 -9.32
C LEU A 76 -8.35 -2.90 -10.53
N SER A 77 -8.23 -2.30 -11.71
CA SER A 77 -7.93 -3.02 -12.95
C SER A 77 -6.68 -2.43 -13.61
N GLY A 78 -5.91 -3.29 -14.28
CA GLY A 78 -4.69 -2.86 -14.98
C GLY A 78 -3.51 -2.51 -14.08
N ILE A 79 -3.58 -2.77 -12.77
CA ILE A 79 -2.52 -2.49 -11.79
C ILE A 79 -1.74 -3.78 -11.49
N SER A 80 -0.41 -3.68 -11.41
CA SER A 80 0.47 -4.77 -10.98
C SER A 80 0.23 -5.11 -9.51
N ILE A 81 0.12 -6.42 -9.22
CA ILE A 81 -0.05 -6.89 -7.83
C ILE A 81 1.17 -6.57 -6.98
N GLU A 82 2.36 -6.58 -7.58
CA GLU A 82 3.62 -6.19 -6.96
C GLU A 82 3.58 -4.72 -6.53
N HIS A 83 2.96 -3.85 -7.34
CA HIS A 83 2.80 -2.45 -6.97
C HIS A 83 1.88 -2.29 -5.75
N VAL A 84 0.73 -2.97 -5.71
CA VAL A 84 -0.17 -2.96 -4.54
C VAL A 84 0.54 -3.50 -3.30
N PHE A 85 1.27 -4.60 -3.44
CA PHE A 85 2.05 -5.21 -2.37
C PHE A 85 3.17 -4.29 -1.87
N ALA A 86 3.92 -3.66 -2.78
CA ALA A 86 4.97 -2.72 -2.42
C ALA A 86 4.42 -1.51 -1.64
N ARG A 87 3.23 -1.02 -2.01
CA ARG A 87 2.53 0.05 -1.27
C ARG A 87 2.13 -0.38 0.14
N PHE A 88 1.62 -1.61 0.29
CA PHE A 88 1.35 -2.18 1.62
C PHE A 88 2.62 -2.29 2.47
N ALA A 89 3.69 -2.85 1.90
CA ALA A 89 4.97 -2.98 2.58
C ALA A 89 5.57 -1.62 2.96
N TRP A 90 5.48 -0.62 2.08
CA TRP A 90 5.95 0.74 2.34
C TRP A 90 5.35 1.30 3.63
N ILE A 91 4.03 1.15 3.81
CA ILE A 91 3.32 1.65 4.98
C ILE A 91 3.84 1.01 6.27
N ILE A 92 4.04 -0.31 6.28
CA ILE A 92 4.61 -1.03 7.44
C ILE A 92 6.02 -0.52 7.77
N PHE A 93 6.89 -0.37 6.76
CA PHE A 93 8.29 0.05 6.98
C PHE A 93 8.47 1.56 7.23
N SER A 94 7.47 2.35 6.87
CA SER A 94 7.45 3.79 7.13
C SER A 94 6.84 4.14 8.47
N ASP A 95 6.16 3.20 9.12
CA ASP A 95 5.60 3.41 10.43
C ASP A 95 6.71 3.71 11.45
N LYS A 96 6.44 4.74 12.26
CA LYS A 96 7.32 5.15 13.35
C LYS A 96 7.36 4.09 14.45
N THR A 97 6.27 3.34 14.65
CA THR A 97 6.20 2.30 15.70
C THR A 97 7.26 1.21 15.48
N MET A 98 7.41 0.71 14.25
CA MET A 98 8.45 -0.24 13.84
C MET A 98 9.87 0.35 13.97
N ARG A 99 10.04 1.67 13.80
CA ARG A 99 11.34 2.35 13.94
C ARG A 99 11.74 2.61 15.39
N SER A 100 10.80 2.65 16.33
CA SER A 100 11.09 2.81 17.76
C SER A 100 11.76 1.57 18.36
N ASP A 101 11.37 0.37 17.94
CA ASP A 101 11.91 -0.89 18.48
C ASP A 101 13.39 -1.13 18.10
N GLN A 102 13.89 -0.51 17.04
CA GLN A 102 15.30 -0.60 16.67
C GLN A 102 16.24 0.30 17.50
N ARG A 103 15.70 1.16 18.39
CA ARG A 103 16.51 2.07 19.22
C ARG A 103 16.71 1.64 20.67
N SER A 104 16.29 0.44 21.04
CA SER A 104 16.42 -0.09 22.42
C SER A 104 17.52 -1.17 22.57
N ILE A 105 18.62 -1.03 21.82
CA ILE A 105 19.85 -1.79 22.07
C ILE A 105 21.00 -0.79 22.18
N LYS A 106 21.18 -0.24 23.38
CA LYS A 106 22.42 0.37 23.85
C LYS A 106 22.66 -0.03 25.29
#